data_AF-W9GYM0-F1
#
_entry.id   AF-W9GYM0-F1
#
_cell.length_a   1.000
_cell.length_b   1.000
_cell.length_c   1.000
_cell.angle_alpha   90.00
_cell.angle_beta   90.00
_cell.angle_gamma   90.00
#
_symmetry.space_group_name_H-M   'P 1'
#
loop_
_entity.id
_entity.type
_entity.pdbx_description
1 polymer ?
#
loop_
_entity_poly.entity_id
_entity_poly.type
_entity_poly.pdbx_seq_one_letter_code
_entity_poly.pdbx_strand_id
1 'polypeptide(L)'
;MTLNWSELQQLGLAIAQASDEKLIQIVRMVDTLPERTHLDDAIAKVRHRLFVLRPPRPLSMARMLFSPVEDLLDMPLRYRRGSRRFSRAIIRPVVDLVEAGLGAAKTAAIRAELMCKTTKDRAFSLALGERLWPAAAEILGEFAKRAEVDGRLRIERIGRDDDVLVQIADLAGFLRFGAELERLKADLPPKPFDDLQAHHVAMIEEAFVSLPSPEDVSLFTRILLSLSAEPARILEMLERVKLQATQRQRDTLVGDLTQSVIERLGDDAERLIDIPETDLQVAAKVAGRLVSSLDSLGRKRQWGTVNIDNKTLDRTRKAIGDFVMGNLDRTASGSAASRAAMAANPGAISDTQAAEAEDRASAIRQFRDLSRSLKIDHQTKGKFDTIIRSMETEAIEQIGAAVRQGLPRSEINQIIMDRLRLCDIVEGYDRVKELRVKLMAAAG
;
A
#
# COMPACT_ATOMS: atom_id res chain seq x y z
N MET A 1 11.05 -9.28 -31.38
CA MET A 1 11.47 -7.87 -31.48
C MET A 1 11.90 -7.44 -30.09
N THR A 2 13.20 -7.35 -29.84
CA THR A 2 13.75 -6.90 -28.54
C THR A 2 13.85 -5.38 -28.58
N LEU A 3 12.98 -4.69 -27.84
CA LEU A 3 13.05 -3.23 -27.65
C LEU A 3 14.39 -2.86 -27.01
N ASN A 4 15.05 -1.84 -27.53
CA ASN A 4 16.30 -1.31 -26.97
C ASN A 4 16.02 -0.62 -25.61
N TRP A 5 16.98 -0.65 -24.68
CA TRP A 5 16.88 0.00 -23.37
C TRP A 5 16.58 1.51 -23.46
N SER A 6 17.13 2.19 -24.47
CA SER A 6 16.83 3.61 -24.72
C SER A 6 15.38 3.85 -25.15
N GLU A 7 14.81 2.94 -25.95
CA GLU A 7 13.42 2.99 -26.39
C GLU A 7 12.45 2.72 -25.23
N LEU A 8 12.81 1.80 -24.32
CA LEU A 8 12.05 1.55 -23.08
C LEU A 8 12.08 2.76 -22.13
N GLN A 9 13.20 3.49 -22.04
CA GLN A 9 13.27 4.73 -21.26
C GLN A 9 12.42 5.84 -21.87
N GLN A 10 12.47 6.03 -23.19
CA GLN A 10 11.65 7.01 -23.91
C GLN A 10 10.15 6.67 -23.80
N LEU A 11 9.79 5.40 -23.90
CA LEU A 11 8.42 4.92 -23.67
C LEU A 11 7.97 5.19 -22.23
N GLY A 12 8.82 4.94 -21.23
CA GLY A 12 8.51 5.25 -19.84
C GLY A 12 8.28 6.73 -19.57
N LEU A 13 9.06 7.63 -20.21
CA LEU A 13 8.87 9.08 -20.16
C LEU A 13 7.58 9.52 -20.88
N ALA A 14 7.31 8.97 -22.05
CA ALA A 14 6.08 9.26 -22.80
C ALA A 14 4.82 8.81 -22.07
N ILE A 15 4.87 7.64 -21.38
CA ILE A 15 3.79 7.15 -20.53
C ILE A 15 3.61 8.06 -19.30
N ALA A 16 4.71 8.51 -18.68
CA ALA A 16 4.64 9.43 -17.54
C ALA A 16 3.97 10.77 -17.89
N GLN A 17 4.18 11.26 -19.11
CA GLN A 17 3.63 12.53 -19.60
C GLN A 17 2.28 12.37 -20.33
N ALA A 18 1.77 11.14 -20.54
CA ALA A 18 0.51 10.91 -21.23
C ALA A 18 -0.68 11.49 -20.43
N SER A 19 -1.72 11.96 -21.12
CA SER A 19 -3.00 12.33 -20.46
C SER A 19 -3.67 11.10 -19.83
N ASP A 20 -4.60 11.32 -18.91
CA ASP A 20 -5.27 10.22 -18.20
C ASP A 20 -6.04 9.30 -19.17
N GLU A 21 -6.71 9.83 -20.19
CA GLU A 21 -7.41 9.06 -21.21
C GLU A 21 -6.45 8.16 -22.01
N LYS A 22 -5.29 8.71 -22.41
CA LYS A 22 -4.26 7.97 -23.13
C LYS A 22 -3.64 6.90 -22.23
N LEU A 23 -3.40 7.22 -20.96
CA LEU A 23 -2.87 6.27 -19.99
C LEU A 23 -3.83 5.09 -19.77
N ILE A 24 -5.14 5.33 -19.69
CA ILE A 24 -6.16 4.28 -19.61
C ILE A 24 -6.13 3.39 -20.87
N GLN A 25 -6.01 3.98 -22.06
CA GLN A 25 -5.91 3.22 -23.31
C GLN A 25 -4.64 2.37 -23.38
N ILE A 26 -3.49 2.95 -23.04
CA ILE A 26 -2.19 2.24 -22.99
C ILE A 26 -2.30 1.06 -22.04
N VAL A 27 -2.81 1.25 -20.82
CA VAL A 27 -2.96 0.16 -19.85
C VAL A 27 -3.89 -0.93 -20.35
N ARG A 28 -5.00 -0.58 -21.02
CA ARG A 28 -5.89 -1.59 -21.64
C ARG A 28 -5.19 -2.41 -22.71
N MET A 29 -4.38 -1.77 -23.56
CA MET A 29 -3.63 -2.48 -24.60
C MET A 29 -2.58 -3.40 -23.99
N VAL A 30 -1.75 -2.89 -23.08
CA VAL A 30 -0.79 -3.71 -22.34
C VAL A 30 -1.49 -4.83 -21.60
N ASP A 31 -2.71 -4.60 -21.14
CA ASP A 31 -3.48 -5.60 -20.41
C ASP A 31 -3.84 -6.85 -21.26
N THR A 32 -3.82 -6.72 -22.58
CA THR A 32 -4.13 -7.80 -23.52
C THR A 32 -2.89 -8.56 -24.02
N LEU A 33 -1.67 -8.09 -23.71
CA LEU A 33 -0.45 -8.71 -24.19
C LEU A 33 -0.10 -10.01 -23.44
N PRO A 34 0.37 -11.07 -24.13
CA PRO A 34 0.77 -12.34 -23.51
C PRO A 34 2.01 -12.20 -22.60
N GLU A 35 2.94 -11.32 -22.96
CA GLU A 35 4.20 -11.06 -22.24
C GLU A 35 4.30 -9.57 -21.90
N ARG A 36 4.41 -9.25 -20.60
CA ARG A 36 4.39 -7.86 -20.10
C ARG A 36 5.68 -7.41 -19.41
N THR A 37 6.65 -8.30 -19.26
CA THR A 37 7.82 -8.11 -18.42
C THR A 37 8.57 -6.82 -18.72
N HIS A 38 8.70 -6.42 -19.99
CA HIS A 38 9.38 -5.17 -20.37
C HIS A 38 8.54 -3.89 -20.18
N LEU A 39 7.22 -4.01 -20.06
CA LEU A 39 6.29 -2.90 -19.89
C LEU A 39 5.93 -2.64 -18.43
N ASP A 40 6.11 -3.63 -17.55
CA ASP A 40 5.85 -3.50 -16.12
C ASP A 40 6.74 -2.43 -15.47
N ASP A 41 8.00 -2.31 -15.89
CA ASP A 41 8.93 -1.26 -15.41
C ASP A 41 8.50 0.15 -15.85
N ALA A 42 7.99 0.28 -17.07
CA ALA A 42 7.46 1.55 -17.58
C ALA A 42 6.15 1.93 -16.86
N ILE A 43 5.27 0.96 -16.63
CA ILE A 43 4.02 1.13 -15.88
C ILE A 43 4.27 1.43 -14.40
N ALA A 44 5.36 0.91 -13.81
CA ALA A 44 5.72 1.18 -12.41
C ALA A 44 5.86 2.69 -12.13
N LYS A 45 6.39 3.46 -13.09
CA LYS A 45 6.58 4.92 -12.96
C LYS A 45 5.27 5.70 -12.85
N VAL A 46 4.19 5.19 -13.46
CA VAL A 46 2.85 5.81 -13.44
C VAL A 46 1.88 5.10 -12.48
N ARG A 47 2.38 4.18 -11.65
CA ARG A 47 1.54 3.39 -10.74
C ARG A 47 0.71 4.28 -9.79
N HIS A 48 1.26 5.41 -9.35
CA HIS A 48 0.54 6.38 -8.52
C HIS A 48 -0.69 6.98 -9.25
N ARG A 49 -0.56 7.33 -10.54
CA ARG A 49 -1.69 7.82 -11.36
C ARG A 49 -2.72 6.72 -11.60
N LEU A 50 -2.25 5.50 -11.90
CA LEU A 50 -3.15 4.34 -12.11
C LEU A 50 -3.93 3.95 -10.85
N PHE A 51 -3.34 4.18 -9.66
CA PHE A 51 -4.03 3.97 -8.39
C PHE A 51 -5.25 4.90 -8.25
N VAL A 52 -5.17 6.12 -8.76
CA VAL A 52 -6.26 7.10 -8.79
C VAL A 52 -7.26 6.77 -9.89
N LEU A 53 -6.79 6.55 -11.13
CA LEU A 53 -7.65 6.37 -12.31
C LEU A 53 -8.41 5.05 -12.32
N ARG A 54 -7.87 4.00 -11.68
CA ARG A 54 -8.45 2.64 -11.60
C ARG A 54 -9.09 2.20 -12.94
N PRO A 55 -8.31 2.14 -14.04
CA PRO A 55 -8.83 1.81 -15.36
C PRO A 55 -9.57 0.45 -15.34
N PRO A 56 -10.67 0.30 -16.10
CA PRO A 56 -11.33 -0.99 -16.25
C PRO A 56 -10.36 -1.95 -16.94
N ARG A 57 -10.03 -3.06 -16.28
CA ARG A 57 -9.12 -4.08 -16.82
C ARG A 57 -9.92 -5.25 -17.38
N PRO A 58 -9.53 -5.85 -18.51
CA PRO A 58 -10.18 -7.06 -19.03
C PRO A 58 -10.15 -8.20 -17.99
N LEU A 59 -11.28 -8.89 -17.84
CA LEU A 59 -11.34 -10.10 -17.01
C LEU A 59 -10.60 -11.25 -17.69
N SER A 60 -9.99 -12.11 -16.88
CA SER A 60 -9.28 -13.32 -17.33
C SER A 60 -9.48 -14.42 -16.30
N MET A 61 -9.20 -15.67 -16.69
CA MET A 61 -9.26 -16.82 -15.76
C MET A 61 -8.41 -16.55 -14.51
N ALA A 62 -7.19 -16.03 -14.69
CA ALA A 62 -6.32 -15.64 -13.58
C ALA A 62 -6.96 -14.59 -12.66
N ARG A 63 -7.57 -13.53 -13.22
CA ARG A 63 -8.23 -12.50 -12.39
C ARG A 63 -9.43 -13.04 -11.64
N MET A 64 -10.20 -13.94 -12.25
CA MET A 64 -11.31 -14.59 -11.58
C MET A 64 -10.83 -15.45 -10.42
N LEU A 65 -9.84 -16.33 -10.64
CA LEU A 65 -9.33 -17.23 -9.61
C LEU A 65 -8.63 -16.49 -8.46
N PHE A 66 -8.04 -15.32 -8.72
CA PHE A 66 -7.32 -14.57 -7.69
C PHE A 66 -8.09 -13.36 -7.13
N SER A 67 -9.29 -13.04 -7.62
CA SER A 67 -10.11 -11.92 -7.09
C SER A 67 -10.30 -12.02 -5.56
N PRO A 68 -10.70 -13.19 -5.01
CA PRO A 68 -10.91 -13.33 -3.57
C PRO A 68 -9.68 -13.05 -2.72
N VAL A 69 -8.48 -13.17 -3.29
CA VAL A 69 -7.20 -13.03 -2.58
C VAL A 69 -6.28 -11.96 -3.17
N GLU A 70 -6.79 -11.04 -3.98
CA GLU A 70 -5.94 -10.07 -4.71
C GLU A 70 -5.04 -9.27 -3.76
N ASP A 71 -5.53 -8.92 -2.58
CA ASP A 71 -4.82 -8.15 -1.55
C ASP A 71 -3.68 -8.92 -0.84
N LEU A 72 -3.66 -10.25 -1.03
CA LEU A 72 -2.61 -11.13 -0.54
C LEU A 72 -1.54 -11.45 -1.60
N LEU A 73 -1.65 -10.90 -2.83
CA LEU A 73 -0.66 -11.13 -3.87
C LEU A 73 0.59 -10.24 -3.71
N ASP A 74 1.76 -10.85 -3.69
CA ASP A 74 3.07 -10.20 -3.68
C ASP A 74 3.84 -10.41 -4.99
N MET A 75 4.65 -9.42 -5.35
CA MET A 75 5.59 -9.56 -6.46
C MET A 75 6.63 -10.66 -6.14
N PRO A 76 7.13 -11.42 -7.13
CA PRO A 76 8.01 -12.56 -6.86
C PRO A 76 9.28 -12.19 -6.06
N LEU A 77 9.90 -11.06 -6.36
CA LEU A 77 11.08 -10.55 -5.64
C LEU A 77 10.77 -10.02 -4.23
N ARG A 78 9.49 -9.78 -3.93
CA ARG A 78 9.02 -9.23 -2.65
C ARG A 78 8.42 -10.30 -1.74
N TYR A 79 8.10 -11.47 -2.30
CA TYR A 79 7.51 -12.58 -1.59
C TYR A 79 8.52 -13.21 -0.62
N ARG A 80 8.07 -13.45 0.61
CA ARG A 80 8.82 -14.21 1.62
C ARG A 80 8.11 -15.54 1.89
N ARG A 81 8.86 -16.63 1.91
CA ARG A 81 8.33 -17.96 2.27
C ARG A 81 7.72 -17.90 3.67
N GLY A 82 6.59 -18.59 3.85
CA GLY A 82 5.90 -18.60 5.14
C GLY A 82 5.13 -17.32 5.50
N SER A 83 5.20 -16.25 4.70
CA SER A 83 4.48 -14.97 4.95
C SER A 83 2.95 -15.08 4.91
N ARG A 84 2.41 -16.26 4.56
CA ARG A 84 0.96 -16.50 4.35
C ARG A 84 0.33 -15.59 3.30
N ARG A 85 1.15 -15.09 2.37
CA ARG A 85 0.78 -14.34 1.16
C ARG A 85 0.99 -15.22 -0.07
N PHE A 86 0.62 -14.71 -1.24
CA PHE A 86 0.76 -15.43 -2.52
C PHE A 86 1.81 -14.77 -3.40
N SER A 87 2.83 -15.51 -3.79
CA SER A 87 3.74 -15.10 -4.85
C SER A 87 2.98 -15.06 -6.17
N ARG A 88 3.09 -13.97 -6.93
CA ARG A 88 2.55 -13.90 -8.30
C ARG A 88 3.07 -15.00 -9.23
N ALA A 89 4.19 -15.66 -8.89
CA ALA A 89 4.70 -16.79 -9.63
C ALA A 89 3.73 -17.99 -9.65
N ILE A 90 2.84 -18.13 -8.65
CA ILE A 90 1.88 -19.25 -8.60
C ILE A 90 0.69 -19.08 -9.54
N ILE A 91 0.46 -17.86 -10.06
CA ILE A 91 -0.72 -17.55 -10.88
C ILE A 91 -0.80 -18.50 -12.08
N ARG A 92 0.33 -18.70 -12.78
CA ARG A 92 0.36 -19.55 -13.97
C ARG A 92 0.13 -21.04 -13.63
N PRO A 93 0.90 -21.66 -12.69
CA PRO A 93 0.64 -23.03 -12.25
C PRO A 93 -0.80 -23.28 -11.81
N VAL A 94 -1.40 -22.36 -11.04
CA VAL A 94 -2.79 -22.48 -10.57
C VAL A 94 -3.77 -22.48 -11.73
N VAL A 95 -3.63 -21.53 -12.67
CA VAL A 95 -4.50 -21.47 -13.85
C VAL A 95 -4.40 -22.75 -14.66
N ASP A 96 -3.18 -23.23 -14.93
CA ASP A 96 -2.96 -24.46 -15.70
C ASP A 96 -3.58 -25.69 -15.03
N LEU A 97 -3.49 -25.81 -13.69
CA LEU A 97 -4.12 -26.88 -12.92
C LEU A 97 -5.64 -26.83 -13.00
N VAL A 98 -6.24 -25.66 -12.81
CA VAL A 98 -7.70 -25.48 -12.88
C VAL A 98 -8.21 -25.76 -14.28
N GLU A 99 -7.55 -25.26 -15.33
CA GLU A 99 -7.96 -25.50 -16.71
C GLU A 99 -7.86 -26.98 -17.12
N ALA A 100 -6.82 -27.67 -16.64
CA ALA A 100 -6.69 -29.10 -16.83
C ALA A 100 -7.80 -29.89 -16.11
N GLY A 101 -8.14 -29.51 -14.86
CA GLY A 101 -9.20 -30.15 -14.09
C GLY A 101 -10.61 -29.89 -14.62
N LEU A 102 -10.88 -28.69 -15.16
CA LEU A 102 -12.16 -28.36 -15.80
C LEU A 102 -12.33 -29.03 -17.17
N GLY A 103 -11.22 -29.28 -17.87
CA GLY A 103 -11.20 -29.79 -19.24
C GLY A 103 -11.39 -28.70 -20.30
N ALA A 104 -10.92 -28.98 -21.51
CA ALA A 104 -10.82 -28.00 -22.59
C ALA A 104 -12.16 -27.32 -22.96
N ALA A 105 -13.26 -28.07 -22.98
CA ALA A 105 -14.57 -27.54 -23.36
C ALA A 105 -15.12 -26.51 -22.36
N LYS A 106 -15.07 -26.83 -21.05
CA LYS A 106 -15.52 -25.90 -19.99
C LYS A 106 -14.61 -24.67 -19.92
N THR A 107 -13.30 -24.87 -20.04
CA THR A 107 -12.33 -23.78 -20.07
C THR A 107 -12.58 -22.83 -21.23
N ALA A 108 -12.85 -23.35 -22.44
CA ALA A 108 -13.17 -22.54 -23.61
C ALA A 108 -14.49 -21.75 -23.41
N ALA A 109 -15.52 -22.38 -22.85
CA ALA A 109 -16.80 -21.73 -22.55
C ALA A 109 -16.62 -20.57 -21.55
N ILE A 110 -15.90 -20.78 -20.44
CA ILE A 110 -15.63 -19.72 -19.46
C ILE A 110 -14.83 -18.59 -20.10
N ARG A 111 -13.80 -18.90 -20.90
CA ARG A 111 -13.02 -17.86 -21.61
C ARG A 111 -13.89 -17.05 -22.56
N ALA A 112 -14.84 -17.67 -23.24
CA ALA A 112 -15.82 -16.96 -24.07
C ALA A 112 -16.74 -16.05 -23.25
N GLU A 113 -17.24 -16.50 -22.09
CA GLU A 113 -18.04 -15.66 -21.17
C GLU A 113 -17.26 -14.43 -20.66
N LEU A 114 -15.95 -14.58 -20.44
CA LEU A 114 -15.08 -13.49 -19.98
C LEU A 114 -14.78 -12.44 -21.07
N MET A 115 -14.98 -12.77 -22.35
CA MET A 115 -14.71 -11.85 -23.45
C MET A 115 -15.53 -10.56 -23.31
N CYS A 116 -14.88 -9.43 -23.55
CA CYS A 116 -15.46 -8.08 -23.43
C CYS A 116 -15.94 -7.70 -22.02
N LYS A 117 -15.67 -8.50 -20.99
CA LYS A 117 -15.94 -8.16 -19.58
C LYS A 117 -14.73 -7.51 -18.93
N THR A 118 -15.00 -6.65 -17.95
CA THR A 118 -13.98 -5.88 -17.24
C THR A 118 -14.14 -5.99 -15.73
N THR A 119 -13.14 -5.55 -14.98
CA THR A 119 -13.18 -5.45 -13.52
C THR A 119 -14.29 -4.52 -12.97
N LYS A 120 -14.98 -3.77 -13.82
CA LYS A 120 -16.18 -3.00 -13.42
C LYS A 120 -17.46 -3.84 -13.41
N ASP A 121 -17.48 -4.97 -14.11
CA ASP A 121 -18.66 -5.84 -14.23
C ASP A 121 -18.83 -6.74 -12.99
N ARG A 122 -18.93 -6.13 -11.80
CA ARG A 122 -18.89 -6.84 -10.50
C ARG A 122 -19.97 -7.91 -10.36
N ALA A 123 -21.19 -7.63 -10.78
CA ALA A 123 -22.30 -8.57 -10.71
C ALA A 123 -22.02 -9.82 -11.57
N PHE A 124 -21.43 -9.64 -12.75
CA PHE A 124 -21.01 -10.75 -13.61
C PHE A 124 -19.87 -11.56 -12.96
N SER A 125 -18.84 -10.87 -12.43
CA SER A 125 -17.73 -11.54 -11.75
C SER A 125 -18.23 -12.39 -10.58
N LEU A 126 -19.15 -11.87 -9.77
CA LEU A 126 -19.71 -12.62 -8.65
C LEU A 126 -20.51 -13.84 -9.12
N ALA A 127 -21.41 -13.68 -10.09
CA ALA A 127 -22.24 -14.78 -10.61
C ALA A 127 -21.41 -15.89 -11.31
N LEU A 128 -20.32 -15.53 -11.99
CA LEU A 128 -19.38 -16.52 -12.52
C LEU A 128 -18.55 -17.15 -11.40
N GLY A 129 -18.08 -16.34 -10.45
CA GLY A 129 -17.29 -16.77 -9.30
C GLY A 129 -18.00 -17.78 -8.41
N GLU A 130 -19.30 -17.59 -8.13
CA GLU A 130 -20.14 -18.53 -7.38
C GLU A 130 -20.14 -19.95 -7.97
N ARG A 131 -19.98 -20.07 -9.29
CA ARG A 131 -19.86 -21.37 -9.98
C ARG A 131 -18.40 -21.84 -10.08
N LEU A 132 -17.48 -20.92 -10.39
CA LEU A 132 -16.09 -21.23 -10.70
C LEU A 132 -15.25 -21.52 -9.46
N TRP A 133 -15.40 -20.74 -8.38
CA TRP A 133 -14.53 -20.83 -7.21
C TRP A 133 -14.68 -22.15 -6.45
N PRO A 134 -15.89 -22.68 -6.19
CA PRO A 134 -16.02 -23.99 -5.55
C PRO A 134 -15.39 -25.11 -6.39
N ALA A 135 -15.62 -25.11 -7.71
CA ALA A 135 -15.02 -26.10 -8.61
C ALA A 135 -13.48 -26.00 -8.64
N ALA A 136 -12.93 -24.78 -8.66
CA ALA A 136 -11.50 -24.56 -8.60
C ALA A 136 -10.91 -24.98 -7.23
N ALA A 137 -11.61 -24.73 -6.13
CA ALA A 137 -11.21 -25.15 -4.80
C ALA A 137 -11.09 -26.67 -4.69
N GLU A 138 -12.05 -27.42 -5.24
CA GLU A 138 -12.02 -28.88 -5.29
C GLU A 138 -10.82 -29.40 -6.10
N ILE A 139 -10.62 -28.86 -7.31
CA ILE A 139 -9.51 -29.25 -8.20
C ILE A 139 -8.15 -29.02 -7.52
N LEU A 140 -7.95 -27.81 -6.97
CA LEU A 140 -6.70 -27.45 -6.31
C LEU A 140 -6.50 -28.23 -5.01
N GLY A 141 -7.56 -28.47 -4.24
CA GLY A 141 -7.50 -29.25 -3.01
C GLY A 141 -7.19 -30.73 -3.25
N GLU A 142 -7.77 -31.35 -4.29
CA GLU A 142 -7.42 -32.71 -4.68
C GLU A 142 -5.98 -32.81 -5.18
N PHE A 143 -5.57 -31.86 -6.02
CA PHE A 143 -4.18 -31.79 -6.48
C PHE A 143 -3.21 -31.67 -5.31
N ALA A 144 -3.48 -30.78 -4.35
CA ALA A 144 -2.61 -30.56 -3.20
C ALA A 144 -2.42 -31.85 -2.38
N LYS A 145 -3.52 -32.56 -2.06
CA LYS A 145 -3.49 -33.84 -1.34
C LYS A 145 -2.69 -34.91 -2.08
N ARG A 146 -2.85 -35.00 -3.41
CA ARG A 146 -2.13 -35.98 -4.22
C ARG A 146 -0.63 -35.66 -4.34
N ALA A 147 -0.30 -34.40 -4.56
CA ALA A 147 1.08 -33.93 -4.71
C ALA A 147 1.88 -33.99 -3.39
N GLU A 148 1.20 -34.04 -2.24
CA GLU A 148 1.83 -34.26 -0.93
C GLU A 148 2.42 -35.68 -0.81
N VAL A 149 1.77 -36.68 -1.44
CA VAL A 149 2.22 -38.08 -1.45
C VAL A 149 3.03 -38.42 -2.70
N ASP A 150 2.70 -37.84 -3.84
CA ASP A 150 3.38 -38.07 -5.13
C ASP A 150 4.33 -36.92 -5.49
N GLY A 151 5.58 -37.07 -5.06
CA GLY A 151 6.64 -36.10 -5.35
C GLY A 151 6.95 -35.95 -6.85
N ARG A 152 6.67 -36.96 -7.69
CA ARG A 152 6.89 -36.88 -9.13
C ARG A 152 5.84 -35.98 -9.78
N LEU A 153 4.56 -36.20 -9.45
CA LEU A 153 3.45 -35.34 -9.89
C LEU A 153 3.71 -33.88 -9.51
N ARG A 154 4.18 -33.65 -8.29
CA ARG A 154 4.52 -32.32 -7.78
C ARG A 154 5.60 -31.64 -8.62
N ILE A 155 6.75 -32.30 -8.81
CA ILE A 155 7.88 -31.75 -9.57
C ILE A 155 7.49 -31.47 -11.02
N GLU A 156 6.71 -32.36 -11.64
CA GLU A 156 6.26 -32.22 -13.02
C GLU A 156 5.32 -31.02 -13.21
N ARG A 157 4.42 -30.77 -12.25
CA ARG A 157 3.36 -29.76 -12.40
C ARG A 157 3.70 -28.39 -11.83
N ILE A 158 4.40 -28.34 -10.71
CA ILE A 158 4.64 -27.08 -9.97
C ILE A 158 6.11 -26.87 -9.60
N GLY A 159 7.00 -27.79 -9.97
CA GLY A 159 8.42 -27.71 -9.68
C GLY A 159 8.81 -28.25 -8.30
N ARG A 160 10.05 -27.94 -7.88
CA ARG A 160 10.65 -28.46 -6.64
C ARG A 160 10.37 -27.61 -5.41
N ASP A 161 9.67 -26.49 -5.56
CA ASP A 161 9.44 -25.57 -4.47
C ASP A 161 8.22 -25.99 -3.64
N ASP A 162 8.47 -26.53 -2.44
CA ASP A 162 7.43 -26.99 -1.50
C ASP A 162 6.47 -25.86 -1.11
N ASP A 163 6.94 -24.61 -1.11
CA ASP A 163 6.12 -23.46 -0.74
C ASP A 163 5.00 -23.17 -1.76
N VAL A 164 5.20 -23.55 -3.03
CA VAL A 164 4.16 -23.46 -4.06
C VAL A 164 2.99 -24.37 -3.75
N LEU A 165 3.24 -25.57 -3.20
CA LEU A 165 2.19 -26.51 -2.81
C LEU A 165 1.36 -25.95 -1.63
N VAL A 166 2.02 -25.34 -0.65
CA VAL A 166 1.36 -24.68 0.49
C VAL A 166 0.47 -23.54 0.01
N GLN A 167 0.97 -22.70 -0.91
CA GLN A 167 0.18 -21.62 -1.49
C GLN A 167 -1.02 -22.13 -2.30
N ILE A 168 -0.89 -23.26 -3.02
CA ILE A 168 -2.02 -23.87 -3.74
C ILE A 168 -3.07 -24.39 -2.75
N ALA A 169 -2.66 -25.03 -1.65
CA ALA A 169 -3.56 -25.49 -0.61
C ALA A 169 -4.29 -24.32 0.08
N ASP A 170 -3.58 -23.27 0.46
CA ASP A 170 -4.15 -22.05 1.05
C ASP A 170 -5.15 -21.40 0.07
N LEU A 171 -4.81 -21.29 -1.22
CA LEU A 171 -5.71 -20.74 -2.24
C LEU A 171 -6.97 -21.59 -2.42
N ALA A 172 -6.85 -22.92 -2.44
CA ALA A 172 -8.00 -23.82 -2.46
C ALA A 172 -8.92 -23.53 -1.27
N GLY A 173 -8.34 -23.33 -0.08
CA GLY A 173 -9.04 -22.90 1.12
C GLY A 173 -9.88 -21.63 0.89
N PHE A 174 -9.25 -20.56 0.42
CA PHE A 174 -9.91 -19.28 0.12
C PHE A 174 -11.03 -19.38 -0.92
N LEU A 175 -10.83 -20.18 -1.96
CA LEU A 175 -11.80 -20.30 -3.05
C LEU A 175 -13.10 -21.00 -2.61
N ARG A 176 -13.08 -21.81 -1.55
CA ARG A 176 -14.29 -22.44 -1.00
C ARG A 176 -15.34 -21.41 -0.56
N PHE A 177 -14.92 -20.24 -0.11
CA PHE A 177 -15.78 -19.15 0.35
C PHE A 177 -15.50 -17.84 -0.41
N GLY A 178 -15.06 -17.98 -1.67
CA GLY A 178 -14.67 -16.83 -2.50
C GLY A 178 -15.83 -15.86 -2.76
N ALA A 179 -17.07 -16.36 -2.85
CA ALA A 179 -18.24 -15.53 -3.10
C ALA A 179 -18.65 -14.72 -1.87
N GLU A 180 -18.61 -15.33 -0.70
CA GLU A 180 -18.82 -14.67 0.58
C GLU A 180 -17.78 -13.57 0.79
N LEU A 181 -16.50 -13.85 0.49
CA LEU A 181 -15.43 -12.84 0.55
C LEU A 181 -15.66 -11.67 -0.39
N GLU A 182 -15.99 -11.91 -1.66
CA GLU A 182 -16.15 -10.84 -2.63
C GLU A 182 -17.41 -10.00 -2.35
N ARG A 183 -18.49 -10.60 -1.82
CA ARG A 183 -19.65 -9.85 -1.31
C ARG A 183 -19.26 -8.98 -0.12
N LEU A 184 -18.56 -9.53 0.87
CA LEU A 184 -18.08 -8.78 2.03
C LEU A 184 -17.22 -7.59 1.60
N LYS A 185 -16.26 -7.81 0.69
CA LYS A 185 -15.40 -6.73 0.18
C LYS A 185 -16.18 -5.64 -0.56
N ALA A 186 -17.30 -5.98 -1.20
CA ALA A 186 -18.13 -5.01 -1.88
C ALA A 186 -18.87 -4.09 -0.90
N ASP A 187 -19.21 -4.60 0.28
CA ASP A 187 -19.93 -3.87 1.33
C ASP A 187 -19.00 -3.16 2.32
N LEU A 188 -17.72 -3.56 2.39
CA LEU A 188 -16.72 -2.89 3.23
C LEU A 188 -16.33 -1.50 2.68
N PRO A 189 -15.86 -0.58 3.56
CA PRO A 189 -15.36 0.72 3.12
C PRO A 189 -14.16 0.58 2.16
N PRO A 190 -13.86 1.63 1.38
CA PRO A 190 -12.71 1.63 0.48
C PRO A 190 -11.42 1.29 1.21
N LYS A 191 -10.65 0.34 0.66
CA LYS A 191 -9.35 -0.04 1.23
C LYS A 191 -8.31 1.10 1.12
N PRO A 192 -7.41 1.22 2.10
CA PRO A 192 -7.49 0.57 3.40
C PRO A 192 -8.61 1.21 4.23
N PHE A 193 -9.47 0.42 4.88
CA PHE A 193 -10.52 1.01 5.69
C PHE A 193 -9.96 1.43 7.06
N ASP A 194 -10.20 2.69 7.42
CA ASP A 194 -9.78 3.29 8.70
C ASP A 194 -10.93 3.24 9.73
N ASP A 195 -12.19 3.31 9.28
CA ASP A 195 -13.35 3.33 10.17
C ASP A 195 -14.42 2.30 9.78
N LEU A 196 -14.63 1.33 10.68
CA LEU A 196 -15.72 0.37 10.59
C LEU A 196 -16.93 0.88 11.37
N GLN A 197 -17.98 1.27 10.64
CA GLN A 197 -19.30 1.49 11.21
C GLN A 197 -19.89 0.22 11.84
N ALA A 198 -20.85 0.39 12.76
CA ALA A 198 -21.45 -0.72 13.53
C ALA A 198 -22.02 -1.84 12.65
N HIS A 199 -22.59 -1.52 11.49
CA HIS A 199 -23.12 -2.53 10.57
C HIS A 199 -22.01 -3.37 9.90
N HIS A 200 -20.86 -2.78 9.57
CA HIS A 200 -19.71 -3.54 9.07
C HIS A 200 -19.14 -4.47 10.15
N VAL A 201 -19.08 -3.99 11.40
CA VAL A 201 -18.65 -4.80 12.55
C VAL A 201 -19.56 -6.02 12.70
N ALA A 202 -20.88 -5.81 12.73
CA ALA A 202 -21.85 -6.89 12.83
C ALA A 202 -21.73 -7.91 11.68
N MET A 203 -21.56 -7.43 10.44
CA MET A 203 -21.37 -8.27 9.26
C MET A 203 -20.11 -9.16 9.36
N ILE A 204 -18.99 -8.60 9.81
CA ILE A 204 -17.74 -9.36 10.02
C ILE A 204 -17.91 -10.39 11.14
N GLU A 205 -18.55 -10.01 12.26
CA GLU A 205 -18.79 -10.91 13.39
C GLU A 205 -19.71 -12.07 12.99
N GLU A 206 -20.78 -11.80 12.24
CA GLU A 206 -21.66 -12.83 11.69
C GLU A 206 -20.91 -13.77 10.75
N ALA A 207 -20.06 -13.23 9.88
CA ALA A 207 -19.22 -14.03 9.00
C ALA A 207 -18.32 -14.98 9.82
N PHE A 208 -17.64 -14.48 10.87
CA PHE A 208 -16.81 -15.33 11.73
C PHE A 208 -17.58 -16.48 12.40
N VAL A 209 -18.82 -16.25 12.83
CA VAL A 209 -19.65 -17.30 13.46
C VAL A 209 -20.13 -18.33 12.43
N SER A 210 -20.36 -17.91 11.19
CA SER A 210 -20.84 -18.78 10.12
C SER A 210 -19.79 -19.75 9.57
N LEU A 211 -18.50 -19.45 9.78
CA LEU A 211 -17.40 -20.28 9.27
C LEU A 211 -17.29 -21.60 10.05
N PRO A 212 -17.12 -22.74 9.34
CA PRO A 212 -17.27 -24.06 9.95
C PRO A 212 -16.05 -24.52 10.75
N SER A 213 -14.87 -23.94 10.51
CA SER A 213 -13.62 -24.37 11.14
C SER A 213 -12.71 -23.19 11.55
N PRO A 214 -11.83 -23.36 12.54
CA PRO A 214 -10.84 -22.35 12.92
C PRO A 214 -9.88 -21.98 11.77
N GLU A 215 -9.62 -22.92 10.86
CA GLU A 215 -8.77 -22.69 9.70
C GLU A 215 -9.43 -21.72 8.72
N ASP A 216 -10.73 -21.89 8.46
CA ASP A 216 -11.48 -20.98 7.59
C ASP A 216 -11.56 -19.57 8.21
N VAL A 217 -11.74 -19.49 9.53
CA VAL A 217 -11.65 -18.22 10.27
C VAL A 217 -10.27 -17.58 10.12
N SER A 218 -9.19 -18.36 10.18
CA SER A 218 -7.82 -17.87 9.96
C SER A 218 -7.67 -17.25 8.57
N LEU A 219 -8.07 -17.99 7.53
CA LEU A 219 -7.97 -17.54 6.14
C LEU A 219 -8.78 -16.26 5.94
N PHE A 220 -10.05 -16.25 6.34
CA PHE A 220 -10.92 -15.08 6.24
C PHE A 220 -10.33 -13.85 6.97
N THR A 221 -9.80 -14.06 8.18
CA THR A 221 -9.18 -12.99 8.96
C THR A 221 -7.95 -12.41 8.26
N ARG A 222 -7.12 -13.22 7.59
CA ARG A 222 -5.95 -12.72 6.82
C ARG A 222 -6.35 -11.71 5.75
N ILE A 223 -7.48 -11.91 5.08
CA ILE A 223 -8.01 -10.95 4.09
C ILE A 223 -8.41 -9.65 4.79
N LEU A 224 -9.16 -9.73 5.89
CA LEU A 224 -9.56 -8.53 6.65
C LEU A 224 -8.35 -7.74 7.17
N LEU A 225 -7.32 -8.43 7.67
CA LEU A 225 -6.06 -7.81 8.09
C LEU A 225 -5.32 -7.15 6.91
N SER A 226 -5.43 -7.70 5.71
CA SER A 226 -4.85 -7.10 4.49
C SER A 226 -5.56 -5.81 4.05
N LEU A 227 -6.87 -5.74 4.29
CA LEU A 227 -7.75 -4.62 3.92
C LEU A 227 -7.82 -3.51 4.98
N SER A 228 -7.56 -3.84 6.24
CA SER A 228 -7.64 -2.91 7.37
C SER A 228 -6.41 -1.99 7.45
N ALA A 229 -6.63 -0.72 7.81
CA ALA A 229 -5.55 0.14 8.26
C ALA A 229 -5.18 -0.05 9.74
N GLU A 230 -6.08 -0.63 10.54
CA GLU A 230 -5.88 -0.94 11.96
C GLU A 230 -6.07 -2.45 12.19
N PRO A 231 -5.03 -3.28 11.96
CA PRO A 231 -5.13 -4.73 12.10
C PRO A 231 -5.55 -5.18 13.50
N ALA A 232 -5.14 -4.45 14.55
CA ALA A 232 -5.49 -4.74 15.94
C ALA A 232 -7.01 -4.78 16.16
N ARG A 233 -7.78 -3.89 15.51
CA ARG A 233 -9.24 -3.84 15.66
C ARG A 233 -9.92 -5.12 15.15
N ILE A 234 -9.40 -5.70 14.07
CA ILE A 234 -9.89 -6.99 13.53
C ILE A 234 -9.56 -8.14 14.50
N LEU A 235 -8.35 -8.14 15.08
CA LEU A 235 -7.96 -9.14 16.09
C LEU A 235 -8.83 -9.03 17.36
N GLU A 236 -9.17 -7.82 17.81
CA GLU A 236 -10.08 -7.63 18.95
C GLU A 236 -11.48 -8.16 18.67
N MET A 237 -12.00 -7.96 17.47
CA MET A 237 -13.29 -8.53 17.06
C MET A 237 -13.24 -10.06 17.09
N LEU A 238 -12.16 -10.65 16.56
CA LEU A 238 -11.98 -12.10 16.56
C LEU A 238 -11.96 -12.70 17.98
N GLU A 239 -11.34 -12.02 18.95
CA GLU A 239 -11.32 -12.47 20.35
C GLU A 239 -12.70 -12.43 21.04
N ARG A 240 -13.54 -11.45 20.65
CA ARG A 240 -14.88 -11.24 21.21
C ARG A 240 -15.90 -12.25 20.68
N VAL A 241 -15.74 -12.69 19.43
CA VAL A 241 -16.68 -13.62 18.80
C VAL A 241 -16.59 -15.02 19.40
N LYS A 242 -17.74 -15.67 19.56
CA LYS A 242 -17.85 -17.07 20.00
C LYS A 242 -17.67 -18.00 18.81
N LEU A 243 -16.43 -18.37 18.52
CA LEU A 243 -16.09 -19.33 17.46
C LEU A 243 -16.45 -20.77 17.88
N GLN A 244 -16.68 -21.64 16.88
CA GLN A 244 -16.83 -23.08 17.06
C GLN A 244 -15.46 -23.76 17.31
N ALA A 245 -14.75 -23.31 18.34
CA ALA A 245 -13.38 -23.71 18.64
C ALA A 245 -13.16 -23.76 20.15
N THR A 246 -12.27 -24.65 20.61
CA THR A 246 -11.82 -24.64 22.01
C THR A 246 -11.06 -23.35 22.31
N GLN A 247 -11.03 -22.93 23.59
CA GLN A 247 -10.27 -21.73 24.00
C GLN A 247 -8.80 -21.80 23.55
N ARG A 248 -8.17 -22.97 23.67
CA ARG A 248 -6.79 -23.19 23.21
C ARG A 248 -6.63 -22.97 21.71
N GLN A 249 -7.54 -23.49 20.89
CA GLN A 249 -7.50 -23.29 19.44
C GLN A 249 -7.69 -21.81 19.08
N ARG A 250 -8.58 -21.10 19.77
CA ARG A 250 -8.77 -19.66 19.60
C ARG A 250 -7.51 -18.87 19.94
N ASP A 251 -6.88 -19.18 21.07
CA ASP A 251 -5.68 -18.48 21.52
C ASP A 251 -4.50 -18.72 20.56
N THR A 252 -4.37 -19.94 20.03
CA THR A 252 -3.39 -20.25 18.97
C THR A 252 -3.71 -19.49 17.69
N LEU A 253 -4.96 -19.48 17.24
CA LEU A 253 -5.40 -18.77 16.04
C LEU A 253 -5.08 -17.26 16.11
N VAL A 254 -5.47 -16.61 17.21
CA VAL A 254 -5.20 -15.18 17.43
C VAL A 254 -3.70 -14.93 17.52
N GLY A 255 -2.95 -15.82 18.19
CA GLY A 255 -1.50 -15.75 18.28
C GLY A 255 -0.82 -15.80 16.92
N ASP A 256 -1.15 -16.78 16.08
CA ASP A 256 -0.59 -16.95 14.73
C ASP A 256 -0.90 -15.76 13.82
N LEU A 257 -2.14 -15.25 13.86
CA LEU A 257 -2.53 -14.07 13.10
C LEU A 257 -1.81 -12.81 13.59
N THR A 258 -1.63 -12.66 14.90
CA THR A 258 -0.88 -11.55 15.49
C THR A 258 0.57 -11.58 15.06
N GLN A 259 1.21 -12.75 15.11
CA GLN A 259 2.58 -12.94 14.65
C GLN A 259 2.72 -12.58 13.16
N SER A 260 1.78 -12.99 12.32
CA SER A 260 1.75 -12.62 10.90
C SER A 260 1.62 -11.11 10.68
N VAL A 261 0.83 -10.39 11.51
CA VAL A 261 0.74 -8.93 11.48
C VAL A 261 2.06 -8.28 11.87
N ILE A 262 2.74 -8.77 12.91
CA ILE A 262 4.04 -8.23 13.36
C ILE A 262 5.09 -8.39 12.25
N GLU A 263 5.18 -9.58 11.65
CA GLU A 263 6.10 -9.87 10.55
C GLU A 263 5.82 -8.95 9.35
N ARG A 264 4.55 -8.79 8.98
CA ARG A 264 4.16 -7.87 7.91
C ARG A 264 4.53 -6.41 8.22
N LEU A 265 4.30 -5.93 9.44
CA LEU A 265 4.69 -4.57 9.81
C LEU A 265 6.20 -4.38 9.75
N GLY A 266 6.98 -5.42 10.11
CA GLY A 266 8.42 -5.46 9.92
C GLY A 266 8.81 -5.34 8.44
N ASP A 267 8.20 -6.15 7.59
CA ASP A 267 8.43 -6.14 6.14
C ASP A 267 8.06 -4.79 5.51
N ASP A 268 6.92 -4.21 5.88
CA ASP A 268 6.44 -2.93 5.36
C ASP A 268 7.31 -1.77 5.85
N ALA A 269 7.88 -1.85 7.07
CA ALA A 269 8.87 -0.88 7.56
C ALA A 269 10.20 -0.97 6.79
N GLU A 270 10.71 -2.18 6.54
CA GLU A 270 11.92 -2.38 5.71
C GLU A 270 11.71 -1.85 4.28
N ARG A 271 10.47 -1.92 3.76
CA ARG A 271 10.09 -1.41 2.43
C ARG A 271 9.90 0.10 2.35
N LEU A 272 9.94 0.83 3.45
CA LEU A 272 9.84 2.31 3.39
C LEU A 272 10.95 2.91 2.52
N ILE A 273 12.13 2.28 2.46
CA ILE A 273 13.26 2.72 1.62
C ILE A 273 12.97 2.67 0.12
N ASP A 274 11.99 1.89 -0.32
CA ASP A 274 11.57 1.80 -1.74
C ASP A 274 10.74 3.01 -2.18
N ILE A 275 10.26 3.84 -1.25
CA ILE A 275 9.45 5.02 -1.58
C ILE A 275 10.36 6.06 -2.26
N PRO A 276 10.02 6.53 -3.47
CA PRO A 276 10.82 7.54 -4.17
C PRO A 276 11.06 8.77 -3.31
N GLU A 277 12.27 9.31 -3.38
CA GLU A 277 12.67 10.47 -2.57
C GLU A 277 11.82 11.73 -2.82
N THR A 278 11.20 11.81 -4.00
CA THR A 278 10.32 12.91 -4.40
C THR A 278 8.98 12.90 -3.66
N ASP A 279 8.56 11.75 -3.12
CA ASP A 279 7.18 11.53 -2.65
C ASP A 279 7.09 11.65 -1.12
N LEU A 280 7.61 12.75 -0.57
CA LEU A 280 7.76 12.97 0.88
C LEU A 280 6.43 12.82 1.65
N GLN A 281 5.33 13.30 1.06
CA GLN A 281 4.01 13.22 1.67
C GLN A 281 3.47 11.77 1.70
N VAL A 282 3.79 10.96 0.70
CA VAL A 282 3.46 9.53 0.71
C VAL A 282 4.29 8.82 1.77
N ALA A 283 5.58 9.12 1.85
CA ALA A 283 6.49 8.58 2.86
C ALA A 283 5.99 8.86 4.29
N ALA A 284 5.61 10.11 4.59
CA ALA A 284 5.09 10.49 5.90
C ALA A 284 3.79 9.76 6.25
N LYS A 285 2.84 9.67 5.31
CA LYS A 285 1.57 8.96 5.52
C LYS A 285 1.76 7.46 5.76
N VAL A 286 2.62 6.79 4.98
CA VAL A 286 2.88 5.36 5.13
C VAL A 286 3.57 5.07 6.46
N ALA A 287 4.61 5.84 6.81
CA ALA A 287 5.28 5.72 8.10
C ALA A 287 4.30 5.96 9.27
N GLY A 288 3.42 6.97 9.15
CA GLY A 288 2.37 7.27 10.11
C GLY A 288 1.43 6.10 10.38
N ARG A 289 0.96 5.45 9.32
CA ARG A 289 0.10 4.27 9.42
C ARG A 289 0.79 3.08 10.10
N LEU A 290 2.08 2.86 9.80
CA LEU A 290 2.85 1.79 10.45
C LEU A 290 3.03 2.04 11.94
N VAL A 291 3.38 3.27 12.33
CA VAL A 291 3.50 3.64 13.76
C VAL A 291 2.16 3.48 14.48
N SER A 292 1.06 3.97 13.90
CA SER A 292 -0.27 3.80 14.48
C SER A 292 -0.66 2.32 14.63
N SER A 293 -0.36 1.49 13.64
CA SER A 293 -0.59 0.04 13.71
C SER A 293 0.22 -0.63 14.82
N LEU A 294 1.51 -0.26 14.97
CA LEU A 294 2.38 -0.75 16.05
C LEU A 294 1.89 -0.32 17.43
N ASP A 295 1.45 0.94 17.56
CA ASP A 295 0.93 1.47 18.82
C ASP A 295 -0.37 0.76 19.19
N SER A 296 -1.31 0.61 18.26
CA SER A 296 -2.57 -0.10 18.47
C SER A 296 -2.36 -1.56 18.87
N LEU A 297 -1.43 -2.25 18.20
CA LEU A 297 -1.07 -3.63 18.56
C LEU A 297 -0.40 -3.71 19.95
N GLY A 298 0.45 -2.74 20.29
CA GLY A 298 1.15 -2.64 21.57
C GLY A 298 0.30 -2.20 22.77
N ARG A 299 -0.95 -1.74 22.57
CA ARG A 299 -1.87 -1.39 23.67
C ARG A 299 -2.20 -2.59 24.56
N LYS A 300 -2.20 -3.79 23.98
CA LYS A 300 -2.48 -5.05 24.67
C LYS A 300 -1.20 -5.89 24.73
N ARG A 301 -0.83 -6.30 25.95
CA ARG A 301 0.40 -7.07 26.21
C ARG A 301 0.36 -8.51 25.68
N GLN A 302 -0.83 -9.10 25.58
CA GLN A 302 -1.01 -10.50 25.19
C GLN A 302 -2.16 -10.65 24.20
N TRP A 303 -1.88 -11.32 23.08
CA TRP A 303 -2.83 -11.67 22.03
C TRP A 303 -2.83 -13.18 21.85
N GLY A 304 -3.87 -13.84 22.36
CA GLY A 304 -3.89 -15.31 22.44
C GLY A 304 -2.65 -15.87 23.14
N THR A 305 -1.85 -16.67 22.43
CA THR A 305 -0.59 -17.25 22.93
C THR A 305 0.63 -16.34 22.78
N VAL A 306 0.54 -15.22 22.07
CA VAL A 306 1.68 -14.33 21.80
C VAL A 306 1.74 -13.19 22.80
N ASN A 307 2.92 -13.01 23.42
CA ASN A 307 3.22 -11.85 24.24
C ASN A 307 3.90 -10.79 23.38
N ILE A 308 3.30 -9.61 23.30
CA ILE A 308 3.88 -8.46 22.62
C ILE A 308 4.63 -7.66 23.67
N ASP A 309 5.95 -7.78 23.65
CA ASP A 309 6.83 -6.90 24.40
C ASP A 309 7.39 -5.78 23.51
N ASN A 310 7.91 -4.73 24.14
CA ASN A 310 8.51 -3.62 23.41
C ASN A 310 9.64 -4.10 22.49
N LYS A 311 10.43 -5.10 22.93
CA LYS A 311 11.55 -5.64 22.14
C LYS A 311 11.11 -6.23 20.80
N THR A 312 9.95 -6.89 20.78
CA THR A 312 9.38 -7.48 19.58
C THR A 312 9.05 -6.41 18.53
N LEU A 313 8.57 -5.23 18.97
CA LEU A 313 8.23 -4.13 18.08
C LEU A 313 9.39 -3.14 17.85
N ASP A 314 10.43 -3.17 18.69
CA ASP A 314 11.55 -2.23 18.66
C ASP A 314 12.32 -2.29 17.34
N ARG A 315 12.49 -3.48 16.74
CA ARG A 315 13.12 -3.60 15.42
C ARG A 315 12.36 -2.81 14.36
N THR A 316 11.04 -2.95 14.32
CA THR A 316 10.17 -2.25 13.37
C THR A 316 10.15 -0.75 13.67
N ARG A 317 10.03 -0.34 14.94
CA ARG A 317 10.10 1.07 15.34
C ARG A 317 11.42 1.71 14.94
N LYS A 318 12.54 0.99 15.12
CA LYS A 318 13.87 1.45 14.72
C LYS A 318 13.96 1.63 13.21
N ALA A 319 13.50 0.66 12.41
CA ALA A 319 13.51 0.77 10.96
C ALA A 319 12.71 2.00 10.47
N ILE A 320 11.54 2.26 11.06
CA ILE A 320 10.75 3.47 10.76
C ILE A 320 11.50 4.73 11.21
N GLY A 321 12.11 4.72 12.39
CA GLY A 321 12.89 5.85 12.92
C GLY A 321 14.09 6.21 12.05
N ASP A 322 14.86 5.21 11.61
CA ASP A 322 15.99 5.36 10.69
C ASP A 322 15.52 5.95 9.34
N PHE A 323 14.36 5.50 8.83
CA PHE A 323 13.73 6.07 7.64
C PHE A 323 13.32 7.53 7.81
N VAL A 324 12.68 7.89 8.92
CA VAL A 324 12.30 9.29 9.22
C VAL A 324 13.56 10.16 9.29
N MET A 325 14.61 9.69 9.98
CA MET A 325 15.89 10.39 10.09
C MET A 325 16.53 10.63 8.73
N GLY A 326 16.56 9.63 7.85
CA GLY A 326 17.10 9.75 6.50
C GLY A 326 16.34 10.72 5.61
N ASN A 327 15.01 10.80 5.72
CA ASN A 327 14.20 11.80 5.00
C ASN A 327 14.45 13.21 5.52
N LEU A 328 14.61 13.39 6.83
CA LEU A 328 14.93 14.70 7.43
C LEU A 328 16.32 15.19 7.01
N ASP A 329 17.33 14.30 6.96
CA ASP A 329 18.67 14.66 6.47
C ASP A 329 18.65 15.15 5.02
N ARG A 330 17.92 14.42 4.16
CA ARG A 330 17.77 14.79 2.75
C ARG A 330 17.04 16.12 2.60
N THR A 331 15.97 16.33 3.37
CA THR A 331 15.21 17.59 3.35
C THR A 331 16.08 18.77 3.81
N ALA A 332 16.87 18.60 4.89
CA ALA A 332 17.79 19.62 5.36
C ALA A 332 18.86 19.96 4.30
N SER A 333 19.42 18.93 3.66
CA SER A 333 20.50 19.07 2.66
C SER A 333 20.01 19.69 1.34
N GLY A 334 18.81 19.33 0.88
CA GLY A 334 18.22 19.83 -0.38
C GLY A 334 17.84 21.31 -0.36
N SER A 335 17.78 21.93 0.83
CA SER A 335 17.39 23.33 0.98
C SER A 335 18.33 24.30 0.27
N ALA A 336 19.64 24.01 0.18
CA ALA A 336 20.61 24.88 -0.50
C ALA A 336 20.32 25.05 -2.02
N ALA A 337 19.89 23.99 -2.70
CA ALA A 337 19.52 24.03 -4.11
C ALA A 337 18.18 24.75 -4.34
N SER A 338 17.24 24.60 -3.41
CA SER A 338 15.96 25.33 -3.39
C SER A 338 16.19 26.84 -3.33
N ARG A 339 17.10 27.32 -2.46
CA ARG A 339 17.43 28.76 -2.35
C ARG A 339 17.88 29.37 -3.67
N ALA A 340 18.83 28.71 -4.33
CA ALA A 340 19.41 29.20 -5.58
C ALA A 340 18.36 29.29 -6.71
N ALA A 341 17.44 28.33 -6.78
CA ALA A 341 16.36 28.35 -7.76
C ALA A 341 15.34 29.47 -7.50
N MET A 342 15.01 29.75 -6.24
CA MET A 342 14.02 30.77 -5.88
C MET A 342 14.60 32.20 -5.95
N ALA A 343 15.89 32.38 -5.67
CA ALA A 343 16.58 33.65 -5.90
C ALA A 343 16.63 34.00 -7.40
N ALA A 344 16.71 33.01 -8.28
CA ALA A 344 16.72 33.20 -9.72
C ALA A 344 15.34 33.56 -10.30
N ASN A 345 14.24 33.16 -9.65
CA ASN A 345 12.88 33.40 -10.13
C ASN A 345 11.92 33.72 -8.96
N PRO A 346 11.94 34.95 -8.42
CA PRO A 346 11.19 35.30 -7.21
C PRO A 346 9.72 35.63 -7.46
N GLY A 347 9.25 35.59 -8.71
CA GLY A 347 7.86 35.88 -9.08
C GLY A 347 6.82 34.90 -8.50
N ALA A 348 5.55 35.14 -8.82
CA ALA A 348 4.44 34.33 -8.33
C ALA A 348 4.66 32.84 -8.65
N ILE A 349 4.69 32.04 -7.59
CA ILE A 349 4.78 30.58 -7.66
C ILE A 349 3.48 30.09 -8.30
N SER A 350 3.55 29.17 -9.26
CA SER A 350 2.34 28.57 -9.83
C SER A 350 1.54 27.84 -8.76
N ASP A 351 0.21 27.76 -8.91
CA ASP A 351 -0.66 27.03 -7.96
C ASP A 351 -0.18 25.59 -7.70
N THR A 352 0.39 24.93 -8.72
CA THR A 352 0.98 23.60 -8.61
C THR A 352 2.20 23.56 -7.71
N GLN A 353 3.10 24.53 -7.84
CA GLN A 353 4.30 24.61 -7.00
C GLN A 353 3.96 25.03 -5.56
N ALA A 354 2.91 25.84 -5.38
CA ALA A 354 2.40 26.17 -4.05
C ALA A 354 1.82 24.93 -3.35
N ALA A 355 1.03 24.13 -4.07
CA ALA A 355 0.50 22.86 -3.55
C ALA A 355 1.62 21.87 -3.18
N GLU A 356 2.66 21.72 -4.02
CA GLU A 356 3.82 20.88 -3.71
C GLU A 356 4.59 21.34 -2.47
N ALA A 357 4.72 22.66 -2.28
CA ALA A 357 5.37 23.23 -1.10
C ALA A 357 4.55 22.99 0.17
N GLU A 358 3.22 23.11 0.11
CA GLU A 358 2.31 22.80 1.22
C GLU A 358 2.33 21.31 1.58
N ASP A 359 2.33 20.42 0.58
CA ASP A 359 2.45 18.98 0.79
C ASP A 359 3.78 18.62 1.46
N ARG A 360 4.87 19.26 1.06
CA ARG A 360 6.18 19.10 1.71
C ARG A 360 6.15 19.59 3.16
N ALA A 361 5.58 20.76 3.42
CA ALA A 361 5.43 21.30 4.78
C ALA A 361 4.59 20.37 5.67
N SER A 362 3.49 19.84 5.13
CA SER A 362 2.63 18.86 5.81
C SER A 362 3.39 17.59 6.16
N ALA A 363 4.20 17.08 5.24
CA ALA A 363 5.03 15.90 5.45
C ALA A 363 6.08 16.12 6.55
N ILE A 364 6.73 17.29 6.59
CA ILE A 364 7.71 17.65 7.64
C ILE A 364 7.04 17.66 9.02
N ARG A 365 5.84 18.25 9.13
CA ARG A 365 5.08 18.23 10.39
C ARG A 365 4.73 16.80 10.81
N GLN A 366 4.24 15.98 9.88
CA GLN A 366 3.93 14.59 10.17
C GLN A 366 5.18 13.83 10.65
N PHE A 367 6.35 14.04 10.05
CA PHE A 367 7.59 13.44 10.55
C PHE A 367 7.94 13.92 11.96
N ARG A 368 7.68 15.19 12.30
CA ARG A 368 7.89 15.70 13.67
C ARG A 368 7.00 14.99 14.67
N ASP A 369 5.72 14.82 14.35
CA ASP A 369 4.78 14.09 15.20
C ASP A 369 5.18 12.62 15.32
N LEU A 370 5.64 12.00 14.23
CA LEU A 370 6.17 10.64 14.24
C LEU A 370 7.41 10.49 15.11
N SER A 371 8.33 11.44 15.08
CA SER A 371 9.53 11.43 15.93
C SER A 371 9.19 11.41 17.42
N ARG A 372 8.09 12.08 17.81
CA ARG A 372 7.58 12.05 19.19
C ARG A 372 7.01 10.68 19.52
N SER A 373 6.15 10.12 18.66
CA SER A 373 5.56 8.79 18.85
C SER A 373 6.63 7.67 18.90
N LEU A 374 7.69 7.80 18.10
CA LEU A 374 8.84 6.90 18.07
C LEU A 374 9.86 7.17 19.18
N LYS A 375 9.68 8.23 19.97
CA LYS A 375 10.59 8.66 21.05
C LYS A 375 12.02 9.00 20.59
N ILE A 376 12.18 9.44 19.34
CA ILE A 376 13.45 9.88 18.74
C ILE A 376 13.56 11.42 18.64
N ASP A 377 12.65 12.16 19.25
CA ASP A 377 12.58 13.63 19.19
C ASP A 377 13.94 14.30 19.48
N HIS A 378 14.66 13.82 20.51
CA HIS A 378 15.99 14.32 20.89
C HIS A 378 17.04 14.23 19.76
N GLN A 379 16.94 13.24 18.87
CA GLN A 379 17.84 13.06 17.73
C GLN A 379 17.40 13.89 16.52
N THR A 380 16.10 14.14 16.40
CA THR A 380 15.51 14.84 15.24
C THR A 380 15.41 16.36 15.44
N LYS A 381 15.42 16.84 16.69
CA LYS A 381 15.20 18.26 17.02
C LYS A 381 16.16 19.20 16.27
N GLY A 382 17.46 18.91 16.28
CA GLY A 382 18.44 19.72 15.57
C GLY A 382 18.23 19.76 14.05
N LYS A 383 17.68 18.68 13.47
CA LYS A 383 17.35 18.61 12.03
C LYS A 383 16.13 19.47 11.71
N PHE A 384 15.08 19.40 12.54
CA PHE A 384 13.93 20.29 12.40
C PHE A 384 14.35 21.76 12.53
N ASP A 385 15.14 22.10 13.54
CA ASP A 385 15.67 23.47 13.71
C ASP A 385 16.45 23.93 12.47
N THR A 386 17.22 23.04 11.84
CA THR A 386 17.96 23.33 10.61
C THR A 386 17.02 23.57 9.42
N ILE A 387 16.01 22.71 9.24
CA ILE A 387 15.01 22.85 8.17
C ILE A 387 14.24 24.18 8.34
N ILE A 388 13.78 24.48 9.55
CA ILE A 388 13.02 25.71 9.84
C ILE A 388 13.88 26.94 9.56
N ARG A 389 15.14 26.97 10.05
CA ARG A 389 16.05 28.08 9.76
C ARG A 389 16.31 28.24 8.26
N SER A 390 16.40 27.14 7.53
CA SER A 390 16.58 27.18 6.08
C SER A 390 15.34 27.76 5.39
N MET A 391 14.14 27.34 5.78
CA MET A 391 12.87 27.91 5.31
C MET A 391 12.74 29.41 5.62
N GLU A 392 13.11 29.85 6.83
CA GLU A 392 13.14 31.27 7.20
C GLU A 392 14.10 32.05 6.30
N THR A 393 15.30 31.51 6.06
CA THR A 393 16.33 32.12 5.21
C THR A 393 15.87 32.22 3.77
N GLU A 394 15.29 31.14 3.22
CA GLU A 394 14.68 31.10 1.88
C GLU A 394 13.60 32.17 1.70
N ALA A 395 12.72 32.31 2.70
CA ALA A 395 11.64 33.30 2.65
C ALA A 395 12.19 34.74 2.63
N ILE A 396 13.18 35.04 3.46
CA ILE A 396 13.82 36.38 3.50
C ILE A 396 14.55 36.66 2.18
N GLU A 397 15.30 35.69 1.66
CA GLU A 397 16.05 35.83 0.40
C GLU A 397 15.12 36.05 -0.79
N GLN A 398 14.01 35.31 -0.87
CA GLN A 398 13.02 35.48 -1.94
C GLN A 398 12.38 36.87 -1.90
N ILE A 399 12.00 37.37 -0.72
CA ILE A 399 11.48 38.74 -0.59
C ILE A 399 12.53 39.77 -0.99
N GLY A 400 13.77 39.63 -0.51
CA GLY A 400 14.85 40.53 -0.89
C GLY A 400 15.12 40.51 -2.40
N ALA A 401 15.03 39.35 -3.05
CA ALA A 401 15.12 39.24 -4.51
C ALA A 401 13.93 39.91 -5.22
N ALA A 402 12.70 39.69 -4.75
CA ALA A 402 11.49 40.32 -5.27
C ALA A 402 11.57 41.86 -5.21
N VAL A 403 12.04 42.41 -4.08
CA VAL A 403 12.26 43.85 -3.91
C VAL A 403 13.33 44.36 -4.88
N ARG A 404 14.48 43.68 -4.99
CA ARG A 404 15.55 44.07 -5.92
C ARG A 404 15.12 44.03 -7.39
N GLN A 405 14.21 43.14 -7.75
CA GLN A 405 13.64 43.05 -9.10
C GLN A 405 12.49 44.04 -9.34
N GLY A 406 12.09 44.80 -8.32
CA GLY A 406 11.03 45.81 -8.45
C GLY A 406 9.64 45.22 -8.62
N LEU A 407 9.36 44.04 -8.05
CA LEU A 407 8.03 43.44 -8.12
C LEU A 407 6.97 44.33 -7.42
N PRO A 408 5.71 44.32 -7.90
CA PRO A 408 4.62 45.07 -7.27
C PRO A 408 4.42 44.66 -5.80
N ARG A 409 4.02 45.64 -4.97
CA ARG A 409 3.78 45.40 -3.53
C ARG A 409 2.73 44.31 -3.27
N SER A 410 1.75 44.15 -4.16
CA SER A 410 0.75 43.07 -4.09
C SER A 410 1.38 41.69 -4.25
N GLU A 411 2.36 41.52 -5.14
CA GLU A 411 3.06 40.24 -5.35
C GLU A 411 3.99 39.93 -4.18
N ILE A 412 4.71 40.94 -3.68
CA ILE A 412 5.55 40.80 -2.48
C ILE A 412 4.70 40.38 -1.27
N ASN A 413 3.53 40.99 -1.08
CA ASN A 413 2.59 40.59 -0.03
C ASN A 413 2.10 39.15 -0.20
N GLN A 414 1.84 38.71 -1.43
CA GLN A 414 1.45 37.32 -1.69
C GLN A 414 2.56 36.35 -1.31
N ILE A 415 3.81 36.62 -1.71
CA ILE A 415 4.98 35.82 -1.32
C ILE A 415 5.10 35.74 0.21
N ILE A 416 4.91 36.86 0.92
CA ILE A 416 4.90 36.87 2.40
C ILE A 416 3.83 35.92 2.94
N MET A 417 2.59 36.03 2.45
CA MET A 417 1.48 35.21 2.94
C MET A 417 1.71 33.73 2.68
N ASP A 418 2.21 33.35 1.50
CA ASP A 418 2.52 31.97 1.16
C ASP A 418 3.61 31.40 2.08
N ARG A 419 4.66 32.18 2.37
CA ARG A 419 5.73 31.77 3.30
C ARG A 419 5.26 31.65 4.74
N LEU A 420 4.40 32.55 5.19
CA LEU A 420 3.79 32.46 6.51
C LEU A 420 2.90 31.21 6.62
N ARG A 421 2.14 30.88 5.58
CA ARG A 421 1.32 29.66 5.52
C ARG A 421 2.16 28.39 5.63
N LEU A 422 3.27 28.31 4.89
CA LEU A 422 4.18 27.16 4.99
C LEU A 422 4.79 27.02 6.38
N CYS A 423 5.17 28.14 7.02
CA CYS A 423 5.68 28.12 8.40
C CYS A 423 4.62 27.70 9.41
N ASP A 424 3.37 28.15 9.24
CA ASP A 424 2.24 27.76 10.09
C ASP A 424 1.96 26.26 10.01
N ILE A 425 2.05 25.68 8.81
CA ILE A 425 1.89 24.24 8.63
C ILE A 425 2.94 23.48 9.44
N VAL A 426 4.20 23.92 9.46
CA VAL A 426 5.32 23.19 10.11
C VAL A 426 5.40 23.42 11.63
N GLU A 427 5.37 24.69 12.08
CA GLU A 427 5.64 25.09 13.47
C GLU A 427 4.42 25.63 14.21
N GLY A 428 3.37 26.02 13.50
CA GLY A 428 2.19 26.66 14.07
C GLY A 428 2.34 28.15 14.35
N TYR A 429 1.28 28.72 14.90
CA TYR A 429 0.99 30.15 14.89
C TYR A 429 2.02 31.06 15.60
N ASP A 430 2.64 30.61 16.69
CA ASP A 430 3.55 31.47 17.46
C ASP A 430 4.82 31.82 16.68
N ARG A 431 5.36 30.87 15.92
CA ARG A 431 6.56 31.08 15.09
C ARG A 431 6.28 31.99 13.89
N VAL A 432 5.07 31.90 13.35
CA VAL A 432 4.58 32.73 12.24
C VAL A 432 4.62 34.22 12.60
N LYS A 433 4.30 34.59 13.85
CA LYS A 433 4.37 36.00 14.29
C LYS A 433 5.78 36.56 14.21
N GLU A 434 6.76 35.81 14.69
CA GLU A 434 8.17 36.22 14.63
C GLU A 434 8.66 36.33 13.18
N LEU A 435 8.31 35.35 12.35
CA LEU A 435 8.68 35.35 10.93
C LEU A 435 8.05 36.54 10.20
N ARG A 436 6.77 36.85 10.47
CA ARG A 436 6.08 37.99 9.85
C ARG A 436 6.82 39.30 10.07
N VAL A 437 7.31 39.55 11.28
CA VAL A 437 8.10 40.77 11.57
C VAL A 437 9.36 40.82 10.71
N LYS A 438 10.09 39.70 10.58
CA LYS A 438 11.30 39.61 9.75
C LYS A 438 11.01 39.81 8.26
N LEU A 439 9.95 39.18 7.74
CA LEU A 439 9.57 39.28 6.33
C LEU A 439 9.10 40.69 5.96
N MET A 440 8.33 41.34 6.83
CA MET A 440 7.92 42.74 6.61
C MET A 440 9.12 43.68 6.62
N ALA A 441 10.09 43.48 7.52
CA ALA A 441 11.33 44.26 7.53
C ALA A 441 12.19 44.04 6.28
N ALA A 442 12.19 42.83 5.71
CA ALA A 442 12.88 42.53 4.45
C ALA A 442 12.20 43.13 3.21
N ALA A 443 10.91 43.45 3.29
CA ALA A 443 10.12 44.00 2.20
C ALA A 443 10.26 45.54 2.03
N GLY A 444 10.85 46.23 3.00
CA GLY A 444 10.99 47.70 3.03
C GLY A 444 9.90 48.38 3.84
#